data_AF-A0A7V6MU66-F1
#
_entry.id   AF-A0A7V6MU66-F1
#
_cell.length_a   1.000
_cell.length_b   1.000
_cell.length_c   1.000
_cell.angle_alpha   90.00
_cell.angle_beta   90.00
_cell.angle_gamma   90.00
#
_symmetry.space_group_name_H-M   'P 1'
#
loop_
_entity.id
_entity.type
_entity.pdbx_description
1 polymer ?
#
loop_
_entity_poly.entity_id
_entity_poly.type
_entity_poly.pdbx_seq_one_letter_code
_entity_poly.pdbx_strand_id
1 'polypeptide(L)'
;MPIVIHGTWIPDFDETFINNGKFFLWFETREIDTDYPNIPDNLGKLFPYACPLKNINKMIRNFDLPINNLQEKTFEKFLLPTCDGKPVPSLAIKKYVEREGEIALSDWSIPGLKMAVDEASFTLSSFIDFFENPEELILGDDFSFWISVISYVEILVKSEQFLPDLIKNANGDYYALWNFAGDITTHEKTILSLMDNMPGICKSLYPGFSAKKLVEHFISVTLDHFVRNLKTSKIIEIILRAFPDYNEADFINALLDSNIEPLSVSADFDAFYRKFKKWLVNHQKTYDIPFRLCFKLEEPEDQIGKWTIRFLLQGRDDPSLIVPAGEVWQSSTKNSPIFKLCKNPREILLASLGKASEIYPPLLKSLEQDKPSQWELTSSEAYDFLKQGVGILEESGFGI
;
A
#
# COMPACT_ATOMS: atom_id res chain seq x y z
N MET A 1 -7.50 -31.21 7.12
CA MET A 1 -8.64 -30.53 6.45
C MET A 1 -8.37 -29.05 6.60
N PRO A 2 -8.50 -28.26 5.52
CA PRO A 2 -7.93 -26.93 5.53
C PRO A 2 -8.72 -25.98 6.43
N ILE A 3 -7.98 -25.09 7.08
CA ILE A 3 -8.50 -23.90 7.76
C ILE A 3 -8.39 -22.73 6.78
N VAL A 4 -9.37 -21.83 6.78
CA VAL A 4 -9.29 -20.61 5.95
C VAL A 4 -8.96 -19.42 6.85
N ILE A 5 -7.91 -18.68 6.53
CA ILE A 5 -7.61 -17.39 7.16
C ILE A 5 -8.38 -16.32 6.42
N HIS A 6 -9.14 -15.54 7.17
CA HIS A 6 -9.88 -14.42 6.64
C HIS A 6 -9.46 -13.15 7.36
N GLY A 7 -9.66 -12.01 6.71
CA GLY A 7 -9.37 -10.75 7.35
C GLY A 7 -9.90 -9.55 6.59
N THR A 8 -10.24 -8.51 7.35
CA THR A 8 -10.62 -7.22 6.75
C THR A 8 -10.24 -6.02 7.59
N TRP A 9 -10.01 -4.90 6.91
CA TRP A 9 -9.87 -3.61 7.55
C TRP A 9 -11.23 -3.08 8.04
N ILE A 10 -11.24 -2.54 9.25
CA ILE A 10 -12.40 -1.92 9.90
C ILE A 10 -11.98 -0.53 10.39
N PRO A 11 -12.37 0.55 9.70
CA PRO A 11 -12.25 1.90 10.26
C PRO A 11 -13.03 2.03 11.57
N ASP A 12 -12.56 2.85 12.50
CA ASP A 12 -13.28 3.14 13.73
C ASP A 12 -14.62 3.82 13.40
N PHE A 13 -15.68 3.50 14.15
CA PHE A 13 -17.01 4.08 13.93
C PHE A 13 -17.21 5.42 14.64
N ASP A 14 -16.25 5.85 15.45
CA ASP A 14 -16.34 7.12 16.15
C ASP A 14 -16.05 8.30 15.19
N GLU A 15 -16.54 9.48 15.58
CA GLU A 15 -16.32 10.73 14.83
C GLU A 15 -15.01 11.41 15.23
N THR A 16 -14.04 10.64 15.77
CA THR A 16 -12.75 11.22 16.11
C THR A 16 -12.00 11.58 14.84
N PHE A 17 -11.23 12.68 14.89
CA PHE A 17 -10.47 13.12 13.73
C PHE A 17 -9.38 12.11 13.33
N ILE A 18 -8.75 11.48 14.33
CA ILE A 18 -7.75 10.42 14.12
C ILE A 18 -8.44 9.06 14.21
N ASN A 19 -8.78 8.54 13.04
CA ASN A 19 -9.30 7.19 12.89
C ASN A 19 -8.14 6.26 12.50
N ASN A 20 -7.69 5.45 13.45
CA ASN A 20 -6.58 4.53 13.19
C ASN A 20 -7.08 3.20 12.62
N GLY A 21 -8.38 2.90 12.77
CA GLY A 21 -8.97 1.63 12.38
C GLY A 21 -8.28 0.43 13.02
N LYS A 22 -8.78 -0.76 12.69
CA LYS A 22 -8.22 -2.04 13.09
C LYS A 22 -8.33 -3.03 11.96
N PHE A 23 -7.36 -3.93 11.86
CA PHE A 23 -7.51 -5.11 11.03
C PHE A 23 -8.12 -6.23 11.87
N PHE A 24 -9.20 -6.82 11.38
CA PHE A 24 -9.85 -7.96 12.03
C PHE A 24 -9.50 -9.23 11.27
N LEU A 25 -8.93 -10.20 11.97
CA LEU A 25 -8.51 -11.48 11.43
C LEU A 25 -9.27 -12.61 12.12
N TRP A 26 -9.79 -13.56 11.36
CA TRP A 26 -10.43 -14.74 11.90
C TRP A 26 -10.09 -15.99 11.09
N PHE A 27 -10.52 -17.12 11.61
CA PHE A 27 -10.23 -18.42 11.01
C PHE A 27 -11.52 -19.21 10.86
N GLU A 28 -11.79 -19.70 9.65
CA GLU A 28 -12.89 -20.60 9.36
C GLU A 28 -12.43 -22.07 9.41
N THR A 29 -13.16 -22.89 10.15
CA THR A 29 -12.99 -24.33 10.30
C THR A 29 -14.17 -25.08 9.71
N ARG A 30 -13.96 -26.31 9.21
CA ARG A 30 -15.06 -27.14 8.68
C ARG A 30 -15.97 -27.71 9.76
N GLU A 31 -15.41 -28.00 10.93
CA GLU A 31 -16.17 -28.55 12.05
C GLU A 31 -16.92 -27.44 12.74
N ILE A 32 -18.20 -27.70 13.03
CA ILE A 32 -19.02 -26.82 13.86
C ILE A 32 -18.53 -26.99 15.29
N ASP A 33 -17.88 -25.96 15.82
CA ASP A 33 -17.52 -25.93 17.23
C ASP A 33 -18.68 -25.30 18.01
N THR A 34 -19.26 -26.06 18.94
CA THR A 34 -20.30 -25.56 19.85
C THR A 34 -19.75 -25.11 21.19
N ASP A 35 -18.45 -25.32 21.45
CA ASP A 35 -17.79 -25.08 22.72
C ASP A 35 -17.17 -23.67 22.76
N TYR A 36 -18.07 -22.71 22.82
CA TYR A 36 -17.80 -21.29 23.02
C TYR A 36 -18.07 -20.90 24.48
N PRO A 37 -17.08 -20.99 25.39
CA PRO A 37 -17.27 -20.50 26.75
C PRO A 37 -17.35 -18.97 26.74
N ASN A 38 -18.20 -18.40 27.60
CA ASN A 38 -18.31 -16.96 27.86
C ASN A 38 -18.76 -16.12 26.64
N ILE A 39 -19.79 -16.57 25.92
CA ILE A 39 -20.44 -15.76 24.87
C ILE A 39 -21.13 -14.56 25.55
N PRO A 40 -20.88 -13.31 25.12
CA PRO A 40 -21.61 -12.14 25.63
C PRO A 40 -23.11 -12.25 25.36
N ASP A 41 -23.95 -11.89 26.34
CA ASP A 41 -25.42 -12.03 26.24
C ASP A 41 -26.04 -11.29 25.03
N ASN A 42 -25.39 -10.23 24.54
CA ASN A 42 -25.87 -9.38 23.43
C ASN A 42 -25.24 -9.73 22.06
N LEU A 43 -24.53 -10.86 21.95
CA LEU A 43 -23.76 -11.19 20.76
C LEU A 43 -24.65 -11.52 19.54
N GLY A 44 -25.85 -12.07 19.73
CA GLY A 44 -26.72 -12.52 18.64
C GLY A 44 -26.30 -13.89 18.08
N LYS A 45 -26.50 -14.12 16.78
CA LYS A 45 -26.17 -15.40 16.12
C LYS A 45 -24.66 -15.55 15.96
N LEU A 46 -24.10 -16.68 16.35
CA LEU A 46 -22.67 -16.98 16.22
C LEU A 46 -22.38 -17.75 14.93
N PHE A 47 -21.35 -17.35 14.18
CA PHE A 47 -20.89 -18.09 13.02
C PHE A 47 -20.28 -19.44 13.46
N PRO A 48 -20.94 -20.58 13.19
CA PRO A 48 -20.59 -21.87 13.80
C PRO A 48 -19.31 -22.48 13.22
N TYR A 49 -18.86 -21.98 12.06
CA TYR A 49 -17.66 -22.42 11.38
C TYR A 49 -16.44 -21.58 11.76
N ALA A 50 -16.54 -20.64 12.71
CA ALA A 50 -15.36 -19.92 13.17
C ALA A 50 -14.57 -20.72 14.22
N CYS A 51 -13.26 -20.49 14.29
CA CYS A 51 -12.45 -21.00 15.39
C CYS A 51 -12.72 -20.23 16.69
N PRO A 52 -12.99 -20.89 17.83
CA PRO A 52 -13.22 -20.20 19.09
C PRO A 52 -12.00 -19.41 19.60
N LEU A 53 -12.24 -18.29 20.29
CA LEU A 53 -11.19 -17.39 20.82
C LEU A 53 -10.12 -18.09 21.66
N LYS A 54 -10.50 -19.13 22.42
CA LYS A 54 -9.59 -19.94 23.24
C LYS A 54 -8.60 -20.78 22.41
N ASN A 55 -8.98 -21.13 21.19
CA ASN A 55 -8.21 -22.00 20.29
C ASN A 55 -7.33 -21.20 19.31
N ILE A 56 -7.56 -19.88 19.13
CA ILE A 56 -6.81 -19.06 18.18
C ILE A 56 -5.29 -19.15 18.38
N ASN A 57 -4.78 -19.00 19.60
CA ASN A 57 -3.32 -19.01 19.84
C ASN A 57 -2.72 -20.40 19.57
N LYS A 58 -3.48 -21.47 19.80
CA LYS A 58 -3.05 -22.84 19.45
C LYS A 58 -2.94 -22.98 17.95
N MET A 59 -3.88 -22.40 17.20
CA MET A 59 -3.88 -22.45 15.75
C MET A 59 -2.72 -21.64 15.15
N ILE A 60 -2.48 -20.42 15.63
CA ILE A 60 -1.32 -19.61 15.22
C ILE A 60 -0.02 -20.42 15.38
N ARG A 61 0.17 -21.07 16.54
CA ARG A 61 1.36 -21.89 16.80
C ARG A 61 1.44 -23.16 15.96
N ASN A 62 0.30 -23.81 15.70
CA ASN A 62 0.27 -25.05 14.94
C ASN A 62 0.68 -24.85 13.47
N PHE A 63 0.36 -23.69 12.89
CA PHE A 63 0.66 -23.35 11.50
C PHE A 63 1.87 -22.42 11.36
N ASP A 64 2.58 -22.13 12.46
CA ASP A 64 3.70 -21.17 12.51
C ASP A 64 3.36 -19.83 11.83
N LEU A 65 2.15 -19.32 12.10
CA LEU A 65 1.68 -18.09 11.45
C LEU A 65 2.45 -16.88 11.98
N PRO A 66 2.85 -15.92 11.13
CA PRO A 66 3.55 -14.70 11.53
C PRO A 66 2.58 -13.69 12.17
N ILE A 67 1.90 -14.11 13.24
CA ILE A 67 0.91 -13.36 14.01
C ILE A 67 1.35 -13.36 15.47
N ASN A 68 1.44 -12.18 16.09
CA ASN A 68 1.77 -12.06 17.52
C ASN A 68 0.68 -12.72 18.39
N ASN A 69 0.90 -12.91 19.69
CA ASN A 69 -0.09 -13.57 20.59
C ASN A 69 -0.81 -12.61 21.55
N LEU A 70 -0.59 -11.29 21.43
CA LEU A 70 -1.01 -10.26 22.39
C LEU A 70 -2.25 -9.47 21.92
N GLN A 71 -2.90 -9.89 20.84
CA GLN A 71 -4.05 -9.16 20.27
C GLN A 71 -5.26 -9.19 21.18
N GLU A 72 -6.06 -8.14 21.03
CA GLU A 72 -7.43 -8.14 21.53
C GLU A 72 -8.23 -9.22 20.80
N LYS A 73 -8.80 -10.14 21.59
CA LYS A 73 -9.69 -11.19 21.13
C LYS A 73 -11.13 -10.74 21.32
N THR A 74 -11.89 -10.65 20.24
CA THR A 74 -13.23 -10.09 20.27
C THR A 74 -14.13 -10.70 19.21
N PHE A 75 -15.36 -10.21 19.12
CA PHE A 75 -16.32 -10.62 18.11
C PHE A 75 -16.71 -9.43 17.24
N GLU A 76 -16.81 -9.67 15.93
CA GLU A 76 -17.30 -8.68 14.97
C GLU A 76 -18.50 -9.21 14.21
N LYS A 77 -19.45 -8.32 13.87
CA LYS A 77 -20.70 -8.67 13.20
C LYS A 77 -20.60 -8.44 11.70
N PHE A 78 -20.85 -9.51 10.95
CA PHE A 78 -20.84 -9.50 9.48
C PHE A 78 -22.18 -9.95 8.92
N LEU A 79 -22.55 -9.40 7.78
CA LEU A 79 -23.64 -9.87 6.96
C LEU A 79 -23.16 -11.04 6.09
N LEU A 80 -23.45 -12.27 6.51
CA LEU A 80 -23.02 -13.47 5.79
C LEU A 80 -24.15 -14.08 4.95
N PRO A 81 -23.81 -14.72 3.80
CA PRO A 81 -24.75 -15.54 3.05
C PRO A 81 -25.38 -16.61 3.94
N THR A 82 -26.70 -16.67 3.97
CA THR A 82 -27.50 -17.51 4.86
C THR A 82 -28.59 -18.19 4.06
N CYS A 83 -28.69 -19.51 4.18
CA CYS A 83 -29.67 -20.36 3.52
C CYS A 83 -30.32 -21.25 4.59
N ASP A 84 -31.65 -21.38 4.59
CA ASP A 84 -32.42 -22.11 5.62
C ASP A 84 -32.08 -21.71 7.07
N GLY A 85 -31.79 -20.43 7.29
CA GLY A 85 -31.41 -19.90 8.61
C GLY A 85 -30.02 -20.32 9.11
N LYS A 86 -29.20 -20.98 8.26
CA LYS A 86 -27.82 -21.36 8.55
C LYS A 86 -26.85 -20.57 7.67
N PRO A 87 -25.68 -20.18 8.20
CA PRO A 87 -24.71 -19.46 7.39
C PRO A 87 -24.04 -20.43 6.41
N VAL A 88 -23.73 -19.94 5.22
CA VAL A 88 -23.01 -20.69 4.19
C VAL A 88 -21.50 -20.53 4.46
N PRO A 89 -20.76 -21.61 4.77
CA PRO A 89 -19.31 -21.54 4.94
C PRO A 89 -18.60 -21.35 3.60
N SER A 90 -17.48 -20.63 3.60
CA SER A 90 -16.71 -20.31 2.38
C SER A 90 -16.30 -21.58 1.63
N LEU A 91 -15.86 -22.62 2.37
CA LEU A 91 -15.45 -23.90 1.81
C LEU A 91 -16.59 -24.73 1.18
N ALA A 92 -17.85 -24.36 1.41
CA ALA A 92 -19.01 -25.05 0.87
C ALA A 92 -19.84 -24.20 -0.09
N ILE A 93 -19.40 -22.98 -0.44
CA ILE A 93 -20.17 -22.04 -1.25
C ILE A 93 -20.63 -22.66 -2.59
N LYS A 94 -19.77 -23.48 -3.21
CA LYS A 94 -20.06 -24.19 -4.47
C LYS A 94 -21.26 -25.15 -4.38
N LYS A 95 -21.62 -25.62 -3.17
CA LYS A 95 -22.78 -26.51 -2.96
C LYS A 95 -24.11 -25.76 -3.03
N TYR A 96 -24.08 -24.42 -2.99
CA TYR A 96 -25.26 -23.57 -2.95
C TYR A 96 -25.55 -22.85 -4.28
N VAL A 97 -24.78 -23.14 -5.35
CA VAL A 97 -24.93 -22.51 -6.68
C VAL A 97 -26.36 -22.69 -7.24
N GLU A 98 -26.95 -23.89 -7.09
CA GLU A 98 -28.32 -24.15 -7.55
C GLU A 98 -29.40 -23.54 -6.64
N ARG A 99 -29.02 -23.02 -5.47
CA ARG A 99 -29.91 -22.45 -4.45
C ARG A 99 -29.68 -20.95 -4.24
N GLU A 100 -29.02 -20.26 -5.17
CA GLU A 100 -28.69 -18.83 -5.03
C GLU A 100 -29.91 -17.96 -4.71
N GLY A 101 -31.07 -18.24 -5.29
CA GLY A 101 -32.31 -17.50 -5.03
C GLY A 101 -32.89 -17.65 -3.61
N GLU A 102 -32.38 -18.60 -2.83
CA GLU A 102 -32.78 -18.85 -1.43
C GLU A 102 -31.78 -18.24 -0.43
N ILE A 103 -30.66 -17.69 -0.92
CA ILE A 103 -29.62 -17.11 -0.08
C ILE A 103 -29.98 -15.65 0.24
N ALA A 104 -30.05 -15.34 1.53
CA ALA A 104 -30.17 -13.97 2.03
C ALA A 104 -28.97 -13.62 2.90
N LEU A 105 -28.66 -12.33 3.04
CA LEU A 105 -27.68 -11.88 4.03
C LEU A 105 -28.32 -11.82 5.41
N SER A 106 -27.61 -12.30 6.44
CA SER A 106 -28.02 -12.17 7.85
C SER A 106 -26.83 -11.85 8.72
N ASP A 107 -27.09 -11.25 9.87
CA ASP A 107 -26.07 -10.91 10.86
C ASP A 107 -25.54 -12.16 11.56
N TRP A 108 -24.22 -12.32 11.51
CA TRP A 108 -23.49 -13.35 12.23
C TRP A 108 -22.28 -12.73 12.92
N SER A 109 -22.13 -13.04 14.19
CA SER A 109 -20.97 -12.66 14.99
C SER A 109 -19.85 -13.67 14.78
N ILE A 110 -18.66 -13.17 14.47
CA ILE A 110 -17.46 -13.96 14.19
C ILE A 110 -16.42 -13.66 15.25
N PRO A 111 -15.88 -14.67 15.97
CA PRO A 111 -14.73 -14.51 16.86
C PRO A 111 -13.44 -14.27 16.06
N GLY A 112 -12.57 -13.39 16.53
CA GLY A 112 -11.30 -13.13 15.88
C GLY A 112 -10.36 -12.26 16.70
N LEU A 113 -9.33 -11.77 16.02
CA LEU A 113 -8.29 -10.89 16.54
C LEU A 113 -8.47 -9.49 15.97
N LYS A 114 -8.45 -8.48 16.82
CA LYS A 114 -8.27 -7.07 16.41
C LYS A 114 -6.81 -6.69 16.51
N MET A 115 -6.28 -6.20 15.41
CA MET A 115 -4.89 -5.76 15.27
C MET A 115 -4.85 -4.25 15.06
N ALA A 116 -4.00 -3.56 15.80
CA ALA A 116 -3.65 -2.17 15.50
C ALA A 116 -2.81 -2.10 14.21
N VAL A 117 -2.65 -0.89 13.66
CA VAL A 117 -1.99 -0.67 12.36
C VAL A 117 -0.58 -1.27 12.29
N ASP A 118 0.17 -1.23 13.39
CA ASP A 118 1.52 -1.78 13.50
C ASP A 118 1.53 -3.30 13.33
N GLU A 119 0.68 -4.00 14.07
CA GLU A 119 0.56 -5.45 13.98
C GLU A 119 -0.08 -5.90 12.66
N ALA A 120 -1.06 -5.15 12.16
CA ALA A 120 -1.72 -5.42 10.90
C ALA A 120 -0.75 -5.32 9.73
N SER A 121 0.05 -4.24 9.68
CA SER A 121 1.05 -4.02 8.65
C SER A 121 2.12 -5.11 8.70
N PHE A 122 2.64 -5.42 9.90
CA PHE A 122 3.62 -6.51 10.06
C PHE A 122 3.06 -7.86 9.58
N THR A 123 1.83 -8.19 9.98
CA THR A 123 1.18 -9.46 9.65
C THR A 123 1.01 -9.56 8.13
N LEU A 124 0.33 -8.60 7.50
CA LEU A 124 0.04 -8.63 6.07
C LEU A 124 1.32 -8.65 5.22
N SER A 125 2.33 -7.85 5.57
CA SER A 125 3.63 -7.86 4.87
C SER A 125 4.35 -9.20 5.03
N SER A 126 4.26 -9.85 6.19
CA SER A 126 4.85 -11.17 6.42
C SER A 126 4.17 -12.27 5.60
N PHE A 127 2.92 -12.06 5.19
CA PHE A 127 2.18 -12.99 4.33
C PHE A 127 2.43 -12.81 2.82
N ILE A 128 3.17 -11.78 2.38
CA ILE A 128 3.51 -11.57 0.96
C ILE A 128 4.34 -12.75 0.42
N ASP A 129 5.33 -13.19 1.20
CA ASP A 129 6.24 -14.30 0.83
C ASP A 129 5.92 -15.60 1.60
N PHE A 130 4.76 -15.66 2.27
CA PHE A 130 4.38 -16.83 3.05
C PHE A 130 4.04 -17.99 2.13
N PHE A 131 4.58 -19.17 2.45
CA PHE A 131 4.32 -20.39 1.70
C PHE A 131 3.29 -21.24 2.44
N GLU A 132 2.03 -21.15 2.04
CA GLU A 132 0.97 -21.98 2.61
C GLU A 132 1.02 -23.43 2.10
N ASN A 133 0.49 -24.36 2.90
CA ASN A 133 0.12 -25.69 2.44
C ASN A 133 -1.39 -25.72 2.20
N PRO A 134 -1.89 -25.64 0.95
CA PRO A 134 -3.32 -25.54 0.64
C PRO A 134 -4.18 -26.71 1.16
N GLU A 135 -3.57 -27.86 1.47
CA GLU A 135 -4.30 -29.00 2.06
C GLU A 135 -4.68 -28.77 3.54
N GLU A 136 -3.96 -27.86 4.21
CA GLU A 136 -4.08 -27.60 5.65
C GLU A 136 -4.45 -26.15 5.98
N LEU A 137 -4.05 -25.20 5.14
CA LEU A 137 -4.27 -23.76 5.34
C LEU A 137 -4.52 -23.07 4.01
N ILE A 138 -5.60 -22.30 3.93
CA ILE A 138 -6.00 -21.53 2.75
C ILE A 138 -6.06 -20.06 3.17
N LEU A 139 -5.47 -19.17 2.36
CA LEU A 139 -5.71 -17.74 2.49
C LEU A 139 -7.03 -17.41 1.77
N GLY A 140 -7.98 -16.83 2.51
CA GLY A 140 -9.23 -16.37 1.92
C GLY A 140 -8.98 -15.23 0.95
N ASP A 141 -9.83 -15.12 -0.08
CA ASP A 141 -9.70 -14.06 -1.10
C ASP A 141 -9.67 -12.66 -0.48
N ASP A 142 -10.36 -12.46 0.65
CA ASP A 142 -10.37 -11.23 1.43
C ASP A 142 -9.03 -10.92 2.09
N PHE A 143 -8.40 -11.93 2.70
CA PHE A 143 -7.08 -11.78 3.27
C PHE A 143 -6.03 -11.53 2.18
N SER A 144 -6.06 -12.29 1.09
CA SER A 144 -5.19 -12.08 -0.08
C SER A 144 -5.39 -10.72 -0.74
N PHE A 145 -6.63 -10.20 -0.75
CA PHE A 145 -6.91 -8.85 -1.20
C PHE A 145 -6.17 -7.82 -0.36
N TRP A 146 -6.24 -7.89 0.98
CA TRP A 146 -5.55 -6.93 1.85
C TRP A 146 -4.03 -7.08 1.84
N ILE A 147 -3.50 -8.28 1.58
CA ILE A 147 -2.07 -8.48 1.27
C ILE A 147 -1.70 -7.68 0.02
N SER A 148 -2.52 -7.74 -1.04
CA SER A 148 -2.28 -6.96 -2.27
C SER A 148 -2.33 -5.44 -2.03
N VAL A 149 -3.23 -4.97 -1.16
CA VAL A 149 -3.31 -3.55 -0.80
C VAL A 149 -2.07 -3.11 -0.01
N ILE A 150 -1.60 -3.89 0.98
CA ILE A 150 -0.38 -3.51 1.73
C ILE A 150 0.86 -3.53 0.83
N SER A 151 0.97 -4.49 -0.11
CA SER A 151 2.05 -4.52 -1.10
C SER A 151 2.08 -3.24 -1.94
N TYR A 152 0.90 -2.74 -2.35
CA TYR A 152 0.81 -1.47 -3.04
C TYR A 152 1.31 -0.29 -2.18
N VAL A 153 0.94 -0.25 -0.90
CA VAL A 153 1.43 0.78 0.04
C VAL A 153 2.94 0.70 0.20
N GLU A 154 3.52 -0.49 0.32
CA GLU A 154 4.97 -0.67 0.37
C GLU A 154 5.65 -0.13 -0.89
N ILE A 155 5.07 -0.36 -2.08
CA ILE A 155 5.59 0.20 -3.33
C ILE A 155 5.56 1.72 -3.29
N LEU A 156 4.48 2.34 -2.81
CA LEU A 156 4.39 3.80 -2.68
C LEU A 156 5.49 4.35 -1.77
N VAL A 157 5.74 3.70 -0.63
CA VAL A 157 6.75 4.10 0.34
C VAL A 157 8.18 3.87 -0.18
N LYS A 158 8.48 2.69 -0.73
CA LYS A 158 9.77 2.38 -1.39
C LYS A 158 10.05 3.33 -2.55
N SER A 159 8.99 3.79 -3.19
CA SER A 159 9.03 4.76 -4.27
C SER A 159 8.97 6.23 -3.80
N GLU A 160 9.11 6.53 -2.51
CA GLU A 160 9.07 7.90 -1.98
C GLU A 160 7.86 8.73 -2.50
N GLN A 161 6.71 8.09 -2.73
CA GLN A 161 5.47 8.74 -3.23
C GLN A 161 4.61 9.25 -2.08
N PHE A 162 5.23 10.03 -1.20
CA PHE A 162 4.58 10.60 -0.03
C PHE A 162 5.15 11.97 0.30
N LEU A 163 4.33 12.86 0.84
CA LEU A 163 4.74 14.16 1.34
C LEU A 163 4.05 14.42 2.68
N PRO A 164 4.68 15.20 3.57
CA PRO A 164 4.02 15.60 4.79
C PRO A 164 2.89 16.59 4.46
N ASP A 165 1.89 16.64 5.32
CA ASP A 165 0.87 17.66 5.28
C ASP A 165 0.44 18.14 6.68
N LEU A 166 -0.14 19.34 6.70
CA LEU A 166 -0.81 19.94 7.83
C LEU A 166 -2.32 19.95 7.54
N ILE A 167 -3.05 19.07 8.22
CA ILE A 167 -4.50 18.96 8.10
C ILE A 167 -5.15 19.64 9.30
N LYS A 168 -6.17 20.45 9.02
CA LYS A 168 -6.95 21.14 10.05
C LYS A 168 -8.23 20.36 10.32
N ASN A 169 -8.50 20.01 11.57
CA ASN A 169 -9.77 19.38 11.95
C ASN A 169 -10.92 20.41 12.00
N ALA A 170 -12.14 19.95 12.29
CA ALA A 170 -13.31 20.82 12.40
C ALA A 170 -13.24 21.81 13.59
N ASN A 171 -12.51 21.46 14.65
CA ASN A 171 -12.32 22.31 15.84
C ASN A 171 -11.25 23.39 15.64
N GLY A 172 -10.48 23.28 14.56
CA GLY A 172 -9.42 24.22 14.19
C GLY A 172 -8.02 23.81 14.61
N ASP A 173 -7.85 22.64 15.23
CA ASP A 173 -6.57 22.06 15.56
C ASP A 173 -5.87 21.55 14.30
N TYR A 174 -4.53 21.64 14.28
CA TYR A 174 -3.73 21.15 13.18
C TYR A 174 -3.04 19.83 13.54
N TYR A 175 -2.96 18.93 12.58
CA TYR A 175 -2.28 17.63 12.72
C TYR A 175 -1.24 17.49 11.62
N ALA A 176 -0.11 16.88 11.98
CA ALA A 176 0.96 16.53 11.05
C ALA A 176 0.78 15.09 10.58
N LEU A 177 0.61 14.89 9.27
CA LEU A 177 0.32 13.59 8.66
C LEU A 177 1.18 13.38 7.41
N TRP A 178 1.49 12.13 7.09
CA TRP A 178 2.09 11.75 5.82
C TRP A 178 1.00 11.29 4.86
N ASN A 179 0.95 11.90 3.68
CA ASN A 179 -0.04 11.59 2.66
C ASN A 179 0.63 11.11 1.38
N PHE A 180 -0.11 10.33 0.60
CA PHE A 180 0.29 10.01 -0.76
C PHE A 180 0.58 11.30 -1.57
N ALA A 181 1.71 11.29 -2.26
CA ALA A 181 2.15 12.36 -3.13
C ALA A 181 2.87 11.76 -4.33
N GLY A 182 2.09 11.16 -5.23
CA GLY A 182 2.57 10.59 -6.47
C GLY A 182 1.70 10.99 -7.65
N ASP A 183 1.65 10.11 -8.65
CA ASP A 183 0.76 10.27 -9.80
C ASP A 183 -0.70 10.03 -9.40
N ILE A 184 -1.51 11.08 -9.36
CA ILE A 184 -2.94 10.97 -9.03
C ILE A 184 -3.69 10.06 -10.02
N THR A 185 -3.35 10.11 -11.31
CA THR A 185 -4.07 9.36 -12.34
C THR A 185 -3.79 7.87 -12.20
N THR A 186 -2.51 7.51 -12.01
CA THR A 186 -2.13 6.11 -11.79
C THR A 186 -2.68 5.59 -10.45
N HIS A 187 -2.61 6.39 -9.39
CA HIS A 187 -3.15 6.03 -8.08
C HIS A 187 -4.66 5.77 -8.10
N GLU A 188 -5.45 6.66 -8.72
CA GLU A 188 -6.89 6.47 -8.87
C GLU A 188 -7.22 5.23 -9.72
N LYS A 189 -6.46 4.95 -10.80
CA LYS A 189 -6.63 3.72 -11.58
C LYS A 189 -6.38 2.46 -10.73
N THR A 190 -5.32 2.46 -9.91
CA THR A 190 -5.04 1.35 -9.00
C THR A 190 -6.15 1.17 -7.96
N ILE A 191 -6.63 2.27 -7.35
CA ILE A 191 -7.76 2.22 -6.41
C ILE A 191 -9.01 1.63 -7.07
N LEU A 192 -9.36 2.06 -8.29
CA LEU A 192 -10.50 1.51 -9.03
C LEU A 192 -10.35 0.00 -9.28
N SER A 193 -9.16 -0.43 -9.71
CA SER A 193 -8.86 -1.86 -9.90
C SER A 193 -9.01 -2.67 -8.60
N LEU A 194 -8.52 -2.15 -7.47
CA LEU A 194 -8.69 -2.78 -6.16
C LEU A 194 -10.18 -2.84 -5.77
N MET A 195 -10.95 -1.77 -6.00
CA MET A 195 -12.38 -1.73 -5.70
C MET A 195 -13.17 -2.78 -6.47
N ASP A 196 -12.87 -2.97 -7.76
CA ASP A 196 -13.55 -3.93 -8.64
C ASP A 196 -13.25 -5.38 -8.23
N ASN A 197 -12.07 -5.64 -7.68
CA ASN A 197 -11.64 -6.95 -7.21
C ASN A 197 -11.91 -7.19 -5.72
N MET A 198 -12.48 -6.22 -4.98
CA MET A 198 -12.70 -6.34 -3.54
C MET A 198 -13.73 -7.43 -3.20
N PRO A 199 -13.35 -8.47 -2.44
CA PRO A 199 -14.27 -9.50 -2.00
C PRO A 199 -15.44 -8.95 -1.19
N GLY A 200 -16.63 -9.54 -1.37
CA GLY A 200 -17.87 -9.04 -0.76
C GLY A 200 -17.83 -8.99 0.78
N ILE A 201 -17.14 -9.95 1.41
CA ILE A 201 -17.00 -10.04 2.86
C ILE A 201 -16.32 -8.79 3.46
N CYS A 202 -15.36 -8.16 2.76
CA CYS A 202 -14.68 -6.94 3.21
C CYS A 202 -15.65 -5.77 3.44
N LYS A 203 -16.80 -5.76 2.73
CA LYS A 203 -17.83 -4.72 2.82
C LYS A 203 -19.04 -5.12 3.66
N SER A 204 -19.01 -6.32 4.24
CA SER A 204 -20.18 -6.93 4.86
C SER A 204 -20.40 -6.53 6.32
N LEU A 205 -19.56 -5.66 6.89
CA LEU A 205 -19.81 -5.06 8.20
C LEU A 205 -21.09 -4.20 8.20
N TYR A 206 -21.69 -4.07 9.39
CA TYR A 206 -22.87 -3.22 9.60
C TYR A 206 -22.72 -2.30 10.82
N PRO A 207 -22.83 -0.96 10.67
CA PRO A 207 -22.97 -0.24 9.41
C PRO A 207 -21.72 -0.40 8.53
N GLY A 208 -21.91 -0.50 7.20
CA GLY A 208 -20.83 -0.78 6.26
C GLY A 208 -20.15 0.48 5.71
N PHE A 209 -18.95 0.30 5.16
CA PHE A 209 -18.23 1.34 4.42
C PHE A 209 -18.21 1.01 2.92
N SER A 210 -18.15 2.04 2.07
CA SER A 210 -17.94 1.83 0.63
C SER A 210 -16.55 1.28 0.34
N ALA A 211 -16.40 0.47 -0.71
CA ALA A 211 -15.11 -0.08 -1.17
C ALA A 211 -14.00 0.98 -1.25
N LYS A 212 -14.30 2.11 -1.91
CA LYS A 212 -13.35 3.22 -2.11
C LYS A 212 -12.82 3.74 -0.77
N LYS A 213 -13.72 4.10 0.14
CA LYS A 213 -13.35 4.58 1.49
C LYS A 213 -12.52 3.56 2.28
N LEU A 214 -12.82 2.26 2.19
CA LEU A 214 -12.04 1.23 2.89
C LEU A 214 -10.60 1.18 2.38
N VAL A 215 -10.42 1.15 1.06
CA VAL A 215 -9.08 1.12 0.43
C VAL A 215 -8.33 2.40 0.72
N GLU A 216 -8.94 3.57 0.49
CA GLU A 216 -8.31 4.87 0.76
C GLU A 216 -7.92 5.03 2.22
N HIS A 217 -8.79 4.64 3.15
CA HIS A 217 -8.50 4.72 4.58
C HIS A 217 -7.34 3.80 4.97
N PHE A 218 -7.37 2.54 4.53
CA PHE A 218 -6.28 1.60 4.80
C PHE A 218 -4.96 2.10 4.23
N ILE A 219 -4.94 2.56 2.98
CA ILE A 219 -3.74 3.13 2.33
C ILE A 219 -3.23 4.33 3.14
N SER A 220 -4.11 5.28 3.50
CA SER A 220 -3.72 6.48 4.25
C SER A 220 -3.09 6.12 5.60
N VAL A 221 -3.73 5.24 6.36
CA VAL A 221 -3.28 4.86 7.72
C VAL A 221 -1.97 4.06 7.67
N THR A 222 -1.86 3.08 6.76
CA THR A 222 -0.65 2.24 6.67
C THR A 222 0.52 2.98 6.02
N LEU A 223 0.28 3.87 5.06
CA LEU A 223 1.32 4.74 4.49
C LEU A 223 1.91 5.65 5.56
N ASP A 224 1.07 6.34 6.33
CA ASP A 224 1.53 7.22 7.41
C ASP A 224 2.30 6.42 8.48
N HIS A 225 1.78 5.25 8.87
CA HIS A 225 2.46 4.35 9.78
C HIS A 225 3.85 3.91 9.28
N PHE A 226 3.96 3.47 8.02
CA PHE A 226 5.25 3.04 7.46
C PHE A 226 6.24 4.19 7.42
N VAL A 227 5.82 5.37 6.95
CA VAL A 227 6.71 6.53 6.82
C VAL A 227 7.24 6.99 8.19
N ARG A 228 6.40 7.03 9.23
CA ARG A 228 6.84 7.34 10.61
C ARG A 228 7.89 6.36 11.14
N ASN A 229 7.80 5.09 10.73
CA ASN A 229 8.74 4.06 11.13
C ASN A 229 9.99 3.97 10.24
N LEU A 230 10.10 4.80 9.18
CA LEU A 230 11.34 4.96 8.42
C LEU A 230 12.35 5.78 9.24
N LYS A 231 13.35 5.11 9.81
CA LYS A 231 14.40 5.78 10.60
C LYS A 231 15.30 6.73 9.79
N THR A 232 15.32 6.63 8.46
CA THR A 232 16.24 7.37 7.58
C THR A 232 15.66 7.56 6.17
N SER A 233 14.64 8.40 5.99
CA SER A 233 14.24 8.84 4.65
C SER A 233 14.95 10.15 4.27
N LYS A 234 15.50 10.22 3.05
CA LYS A 234 16.08 11.47 2.49
C LYS A 234 15.04 12.61 2.49
N ILE A 235 13.75 12.29 2.41
CA ILE A 235 12.70 13.30 2.46
C ILE A 235 12.60 13.96 3.83
N ILE A 236 12.84 13.20 4.91
CA ILE A 236 12.93 13.75 6.27
C ILE A 236 14.10 14.74 6.32
N GLU A 237 15.26 14.39 5.75
CA GLU A 237 16.39 15.33 5.66
C GLU A 237 16.07 16.58 4.83
N ILE A 238 15.35 16.44 3.70
CA ILE A 238 14.93 17.57 2.87
C ILE A 238 13.99 18.50 3.65
N ILE A 239 13.03 17.93 4.38
CA ILE A 239 12.10 18.68 5.24
C ILE A 239 12.88 19.40 6.34
N LEU A 240 13.79 18.70 7.04
CA LEU A 240 14.66 19.28 8.06
C LEU A 240 15.50 20.45 7.51
N ARG A 241 15.98 20.37 6.26
CA ARG A 241 16.73 21.46 5.60
C ARG A 241 15.85 22.63 5.14
N ALA A 242 14.63 22.34 4.70
CA ALA A 242 13.69 23.36 4.20
C ALA A 242 13.12 24.23 5.34
N PHE A 243 13.09 23.69 6.57
CA PHE A 243 12.47 24.30 7.74
C PHE A 243 13.40 24.27 8.98
N PRO A 244 14.48 25.08 9.01
CA PRO A 244 15.50 25.04 10.06
C PRO A 244 15.19 25.85 11.34
N ASP A 245 14.10 26.62 11.36
CA ASP A 245 13.77 27.55 12.47
C ASP A 245 12.90 26.87 13.57
N TYR A 246 12.91 27.46 14.77
CA TYR A 246 12.40 26.84 16.02
C TYR A 246 10.88 26.61 16.09
N ASN A 247 10.05 27.24 15.24
CA ASN A 247 8.59 27.02 15.24
C ASN A 247 8.20 25.73 14.48
N GLU A 248 9.12 25.21 13.68
CA GLU A 248 8.93 24.05 12.81
C GLU A 248 9.37 22.73 13.47
N ALA A 249 10.09 22.82 14.60
CA ALA A 249 10.50 21.66 15.38
C ALA A 249 9.31 20.85 15.89
N ASP A 250 8.23 21.50 16.33
CA ASP A 250 7.01 20.82 16.79
C ASP A 250 6.30 20.08 15.64
N PHE A 251 6.30 20.64 14.44
CA PHE A 251 5.79 19.98 13.24
C PHE A 251 6.62 18.75 12.86
N ILE A 252 7.94 18.89 12.83
CA ILE A 252 8.86 17.79 12.55
C ILE A 252 8.74 16.69 13.61
N ASN A 253 8.73 17.06 14.88
CA ASN A 253 8.55 16.10 15.98
C ASN A 253 7.20 15.38 15.85
N ALA A 254 6.12 16.10 15.54
CA ALA A 254 4.81 15.51 15.31
C ALA A 254 4.75 14.60 14.07
N LEU A 255 5.57 14.82 13.04
CA LEU A 255 5.69 13.92 11.87
C LEU A 255 6.49 12.64 12.17
N LEU A 256 7.37 12.69 13.18
CA LEU A 256 8.24 11.58 13.56
C LEU A 256 7.68 10.78 14.73
N ASP A 257 6.79 11.36 15.52
CA ASP A 257 6.11 10.67 16.62
C ASP A 257 5.20 9.56 16.07
N SER A 258 5.18 8.41 16.71
CA SER A 258 4.26 7.33 16.39
C SER A 258 2.81 7.66 16.73
N ASN A 259 2.58 8.59 17.67
CA ASN A 259 1.26 9.03 18.10
C ASN A 259 0.87 10.31 17.38
N ILE A 260 -0.32 10.30 16.77
CA ILE A 260 -0.85 11.46 16.06
C ILE A 260 -1.64 12.33 17.04
N GLU A 261 -1.06 13.47 17.41
CA GLU A 261 -1.62 14.44 18.35
C GLU A 261 -1.75 15.82 17.69
N PRO A 262 -2.65 16.70 18.18
CA PRO A 262 -2.76 18.05 17.67
C PRO A 262 -1.50 18.86 18.00
N LEU A 263 -1.07 19.67 17.03
CA LEU A 263 0.06 20.58 17.15
C LEU A 263 -0.23 21.70 18.15
N SER A 264 0.75 22.02 18.98
CA SER A 264 0.73 23.23 19.79
C SER A 264 1.07 24.44 18.91
N VAL A 265 0.04 25.19 18.52
CA VAL A 265 0.14 26.30 17.56
C VAL A 265 0.67 27.58 18.24
N SER A 266 1.80 28.12 17.77
CA SER A 266 2.33 29.43 18.20
C SER A 266 1.69 30.60 17.45
N ALA A 267 1.91 31.84 17.92
CA ALA A 267 1.32 33.05 17.32
C ALA A 267 1.70 33.28 15.84
N ASP A 268 2.85 32.76 15.39
CA ASP A 268 3.35 32.93 14.02
C ASP A 268 2.97 31.76 13.07
N PHE A 269 2.18 30.79 13.54
CA PHE A 269 1.88 29.57 12.79
C PHE A 269 1.19 29.83 11.44
N ASP A 270 0.33 30.84 11.33
CA ASP A 270 -0.35 31.15 10.06
C ASP A 270 0.61 31.59 8.95
N ALA A 271 1.75 32.21 9.31
CA ALA A 271 2.79 32.55 8.35
C ALA A 271 3.52 31.27 7.89
N PHE A 272 3.86 30.40 8.84
CA PHE A 272 4.46 29.09 8.56
C PHE A 272 3.53 28.21 7.70
N TYR A 273 2.27 28.02 8.09
CA TYR A 273 1.28 27.23 7.36
C TYR A 273 1.16 27.66 5.89
N ARG A 274 1.09 28.97 5.63
CA ARG A 274 1.07 29.50 4.24
C ARG A 274 2.35 29.20 3.47
N LYS A 275 3.52 29.36 4.11
CA LYS A 275 4.82 29.03 3.51
C LYS A 275 4.90 27.53 3.20
N PHE A 276 4.48 26.69 4.13
CA PHE A 276 4.44 25.23 4.02
C PHE A 276 3.49 24.78 2.89
N LYS A 277 2.24 25.22 2.87
CA LYS A 277 1.29 24.86 1.79
C LYS A 277 1.81 25.30 0.42
N LYS A 278 2.47 26.45 0.32
CA LYS A 278 3.11 26.89 -0.93
C LYS A 278 4.27 25.97 -1.33
N TRP A 279 5.10 25.55 -0.37
CA TRP A 279 6.17 24.57 -0.58
C TRP A 279 5.58 23.23 -1.05
N LEU A 280 4.53 22.73 -0.38
CA LEU A 280 3.86 21.46 -0.68
C LEU A 280 3.32 21.44 -2.12
N VAL A 281 2.57 22.47 -2.51
CA VAL A 281 2.03 22.59 -3.89
C VAL A 281 3.15 22.61 -4.94
N ASN A 282 4.29 23.21 -4.63
CA ASN A 282 5.42 23.21 -5.56
C ASN A 282 6.09 21.83 -5.67
N HIS A 283 6.15 21.04 -4.59
CA HIS A 283 6.74 19.71 -4.59
C HIS A 283 5.79 18.67 -5.19
N GLN A 284 4.48 18.82 -5.00
CA GLN A 284 3.47 17.99 -5.68
C GLN A 284 3.53 18.14 -7.21
N LYS A 285 3.85 19.33 -7.72
CA LYS A 285 4.09 19.55 -9.16
C LYS A 285 5.33 18.82 -9.69
N THR A 286 6.24 18.40 -8.82
CA THR A 286 7.36 17.52 -9.16
C THR A 286 6.91 16.05 -9.25
N TYR A 287 5.73 15.66 -8.77
CA TYR A 287 5.15 14.34 -9.03
C TYR A 287 4.20 14.34 -10.24
N ASP A 288 3.68 15.52 -10.59
CA ASP A 288 3.00 15.83 -11.86
C ASP A 288 3.99 16.01 -13.03
N ILE A 289 5.17 15.38 -12.94
CA ILE A 289 6.10 15.35 -14.07
C ILE A 289 5.41 14.54 -15.17
N PRO A 290 5.22 15.10 -16.37
CA PRO A 290 4.49 14.43 -17.45
C PRO A 290 5.27 13.24 -18.04
N PHE A 291 6.43 12.90 -17.48
CA PHE A 291 7.32 11.85 -17.94
C PHE A 291 7.69 10.89 -16.80
N ARG A 292 7.80 9.61 -17.12
CA ARG A 292 8.42 8.58 -16.28
C ARG A 292 9.70 8.07 -16.96
N LEU A 293 10.64 7.55 -16.16
CA LEU A 293 11.76 6.79 -16.72
C LEU A 293 11.21 5.48 -17.30
N CYS A 294 11.65 5.17 -18.52
CA CYS A 294 11.33 3.96 -19.24
C CYS A 294 12.64 3.27 -19.63
N PHE A 295 12.71 1.97 -19.38
CA PHE A 295 13.77 1.11 -19.87
C PHE A 295 13.34 0.55 -21.22
N LYS A 296 14.30 0.25 -22.10
CA LYS A 296 14.02 -0.50 -23.32
C LYS A 296 15.17 -1.46 -23.55
N LEU A 297 14.87 -2.76 -23.54
CA LEU A 297 15.87 -3.78 -23.84
C LEU A 297 16.05 -3.89 -25.36
N GLU A 298 17.29 -3.80 -25.81
CA GLU A 298 17.68 -3.97 -27.21
C GLU A 298 18.57 -5.21 -27.34
N GLU A 299 18.19 -6.07 -28.27
CA GLU A 299 18.96 -7.26 -28.63
C GLU A 299 20.25 -6.84 -29.36
N PRO A 300 21.36 -7.57 -29.17
CA PRO A 300 22.58 -7.33 -29.91
C PRO A 300 22.38 -7.62 -31.41
N GLU A 301 23.01 -6.82 -32.28
CA GLU A 301 22.95 -7.01 -33.75
C GLU A 301 23.58 -8.34 -34.20
N ASP A 302 24.54 -8.86 -33.43
CA ASP A 302 25.21 -10.15 -33.64
C ASP A 302 24.98 -11.08 -32.44
N GLN A 303 24.96 -12.40 -32.65
CA GLN A 303 24.74 -13.41 -31.58
C GLN A 303 25.80 -13.40 -30.44
N ILE A 304 26.88 -12.64 -30.61
CA ILE A 304 28.01 -12.50 -29.67
C ILE A 304 28.03 -11.09 -29.04
N GLY A 305 27.16 -10.18 -29.48
CA GLY A 305 27.11 -8.81 -29.00
C GLY A 305 26.56 -8.68 -27.58
N LYS A 306 26.65 -7.47 -27.02
CA LYS A 306 26.09 -7.15 -25.70
C LYS A 306 24.64 -6.70 -25.82
N TRP A 307 23.82 -7.15 -24.90
CA TRP A 307 22.48 -6.63 -24.71
C TRP A 307 22.57 -5.21 -24.17
N THR A 308 21.64 -4.35 -24.57
CA THR A 308 21.64 -2.96 -24.11
C THR A 308 20.29 -2.57 -23.58
N ILE A 309 20.23 -2.09 -22.34
CA ILE A 309 19.07 -1.38 -21.83
C ILE A 309 19.26 0.10 -22.12
N ARG A 310 18.40 0.70 -22.93
CA ARG A 310 18.36 2.16 -23.13
C ARG A 310 17.47 2.82 -22.08
N PHE A 311 17.92 3.98 -21.60
CA PHE A 311 17.12 4.82 -20.71
C PHE A 311 16.37 5.87 -21.53
N LEU A 312 15.09 6.02 -21.25
CA LEU A 312 14.16 6.89 -21.98
C LEU A 312 13.30 7.66 -20.98
N LEU A 313 12.89 8.88 -21.32
CA LEU A 313 11.76 9.54 -20.68
C LEU A 313 10.51 9.30 -21.54
N GLN A 314 9.49 8.68 -20.96
CA GLN A 314 8.22 8.38 -21.62
C GLN A 314 7.10 9.22 -21.04
N GLY A 315 6.25 9.82 -21.88
CA GLY A 315 5.07 10.56 -21.48
C GLY A 315 4.09 9.69 -20.69
N ARG A 316 3.56 10.21 -19.58
CA ARG A 316 2.55 9.51 -18.75
C ARG A 316 1.16 9.56 -19.37
N ASP A 317 0.78 10.72 -19.92
CA ASP A 317 -0.52 10.91 -20.60
C ASP A 317 -0.51 10.36 -22.04
N ASP A 318 0.65 10.39 -22.68
CA ASP A 318 0.87 9.85 -24.02
C ASP A 318 2.14 8.96 -24.03
N PRO A 319 2.00 7.64 -23.85
CA PRO A 319 3.13 6.71 -23.85
C PRO A 319 3.90 6.63 -25.18
N SER A 320 3.34 7.16 -26.28
CA SER A 320 4.06 7.25 -27.57
C SER A 320 5.13 8.35 -27.58
N LEU A 321 5.04 9.29 -26.64
CA LEU A 321 6.00 10.36 -26.46
C LEU A 321 7.23 9.83 -25.72
N ILE A 322 8.26 9.43 -26.46
CA ILE A 322 9.48 8.85 -25.90
C ILE A 322 10.68 9.72 -26.27
N VAL A 323 11.53 10.04 -25.28
CA VAL A 323 12.76 10.82 -25.46
C VAL A 323 13.95 10.05 -24.89
N PRO A 324 14.93 9.65 -25.72
CA PRO A 324 16.15 8.98 -25.26
C PRO A 324 16.94 9.82 -24.26
N ALA A 325 17.47 9.18 -23.22
CA ALA A 325 18.33 9.81 -22.22
C ALA A 325 19.52 10.53 -22.87
N GLY A 326 20.12 9.94 -23.92
CA GLY A 326 21.19 10.57 -24.69
C GLY A 326 20.80 11.97 -25.22
N GLU A 327 19.56 12.14 -25.70
CA GLU A 327 19.05 13.43 -26.16
C GLU A 327 18.82 14.40 -24.99
N VAL A 328 18.33 13.92 -23.85
CA VAL A 328 18.17 14.71 -22.61
C VAL A 328 19.52 15.27 -22.12
N TRP A 329 20.58 14.47 -22.25
CA TRP A 329 21.94 14.89 -21.89
C TRP A 329 22.56 15.89 -22.86
N GLN A 330 22.31 15.74 -24.16
CA GLN A 330 22.85 16.62 -25.20
C GLN A 330 22.11 17.96 -25.28
N SER A 331 20.81 17.98 -24.98
CA SER A 331 19.98 19.18 -25.09
C SER A 331 20.34 20.23 -24.03
N SER A 332 21.31 21.10 -24.36
CA SER A 332 21.76 22.23 -23.54
C SER A 332 20.96 23.52 -23.77
N THR A 333 20.07 23.53 -24.77
CA THR A 333 19.30 24.71 -25.18
C THR A 333 17.81 24.53 -24.86
N LYS A 334 17.19 25.58 -24.31
CA LYS A 334 15.74 25.67 -23.99
C LYS A 334 14.78 25.45 -25.17
N ASN A 335 15.31 25.22 -26.38
CA ASN A 335 14.54 25.07 -27.62
C ASN A 335 14.23 23.62 -27.99
N SER A 336 14.81 22.62 -27.32
CA SER A 336 14.45 21.21 -27.54
C SER A 336 12.98 20.95 -27.14
N PRO A 337 12.21 20.16 -27.92
CA PRO A 337 10.81 19.87 -27.62
C PRO A 337 10.56 19.36 -26.19
N ILE A 338 11.49 18.57 -25.63
CA ILE A 338 11.38 18.05 -24.26
C ILE A 338 11.41 19.16 -23.20
N PHE A 339 12.17 20.24 -23.43
CA PHE A 339 12.22 21.39 -22.50
C PHE A 339 10.98 22.29 -22.59
N LYS A 340 10.17 22.14 -23.64
CA LYS A 340 8.85 22.78 -23.75
C LYS A 340 7.78 21.99 -23.00
N LEU A 341 7.94 20.66 -22.93
CA LEU A 341 7.00 19.73 -22.32
C LEU A 341 7.32 19.46 -20.85
N CYS A 342 8.58 19.62 -20.44
CA CYS A 342 9.05 19.32 -19.09
C CYS A 342 10.09 20.32 -18.62
N LYS A 343 9.95 20.85 -17.39
CA LYS A 343 11.00 21.63 -16.75
C LYS A 343 12.08 20.67 -16.21
N ASN A 344 13.34 21.01 -16.41
CA ASN A 344 14.51 20.27 -15.90
C ASN A 344 14.54 18.75 -16.20
N PRO A 345 14.39 18.30 -17.45
CA PRO A 345 14.34 16.87 -17.81
C PRO A 345 15.59 16.07 -17.36
N ARG A 346 16.75 16.72 -17.21
CA ARG A 346 17.98 16.08 -16.70
C ARG A 346 17.91 15.73 -15.22
N GLU A 347 17.38 16.62 -14.40
CA GLU A 347 17.20 16.39 -12.96
C GLU A 347 16.20 15.25 -12.74
N ILE A 348 15.15 15.23 -13.56
CA ILE A 348 14.12 14.19 -13.54
C ILE A 348 14.69 12.83 -13.93
N LEU A 349 15.46 12.78 -15.01
CA LEU A 349 16.14 11.57 -15.45
C LEU A 349 17.10 11.05 -14.36
N LEU A 350 17.92 11.92 -13.76
CA LEU A 350 18.83 11.54 -12.68
C LEU A 350 18.11 11.05 -11.43
N ALA A 351 17.10 11.77 -10.97
CA ALA A 351 16.32 11.39 -9.80
C ALA A 351 15.63 10.04 -10.02
N SER A 352 15.04 9.85 -11.20
CA SER A 352 14.37 8.60 -11.57
C SER A 352 15.34 7.42 -11.67
N LEU A 353 16.53 7.64 -12.23
CA LEU A 353 17.58 6.63 -12.32
C LEU A 353 18.13 6.27 -10.93
N GLY A 354 18.36 7.25 -10.06
CA GLY A 354 18.77 7.01 -8.68
C GLY A 354 17.75 6.17 -7.94
N LYS A 355 16.47 6.52 -8.04
CA LYS A 355 15.36 5.75 -7.45
C LYS A 355 15.27 4.34 -8.02
N ALA A 356 15.34 4.17 -9.34
CA ALA A 356 15.32 2.86 -9.97
C ALA A 356 16.49 1.99 -9.50
N SER A 357 17.64 2.59 -9.20
CA SER A 357 18.82 1.86 -8.70
C SER A 357 18.70 1.42 -7.24
N GLU A 358 17.87 2.09 -6.44
CA GLU A 358 17.53 1.64 -5.09
C GLU A 358 16.56 0.44 -5.15
N ILE A 359 15.63 0.44 -6.11
CA ILE A 359 14.64 -0.63 -6.31
C ILE A 359 15.27 -1.87 -6.97
N TYR A 360 16.13 -1.67 -7.98
CA TYR A 360 16.86 -2.73 -8.67
C TYR A 360 18.37 -2.46 -8.58
N PRO A 361 19.03 -2.89 -7.49
CA PRO A 361 20.45 -2.61 -7.22
C PRO A 361 21.44 -2.92 -8.36
N PRO A 362 21.26 -3.95 -9.21
CA PRO A 362 22.16 -4.18 -10.33
C PRO A 362 22.29 -2.99 -11.29
N LEU A 363 21.28 -2.12 -11.37
CA LEU A 363 21.29 -0.91 -12.20
C LEU A 363 22.38 0.10 -11.80
N LEU A 364 22.89 0.05 -10.55
CA LEU A 364 23.92 0.98 -10.06
C LEU A 364 25.16 1.05 -10.96
N LYS A 365 25.55 -0.08 -11.58
CA LYS A 365 26.69 -0.14 -12.53
C LYS A 365 26.54 0.84 -13.69
N SER A 366 25.31 1.11 -14.12
CA SER A 366 25.02 2.04 -15.22
C SER A 366 25.15 3.51 -14.83
N LEU A 367 25.12 3.81 -13.53
CA LEU A 367 25.14 5.18 -12.98
C LEU A 367 26.55 5.67 -12.63
N GLU A 368 27.57 4.84 -12.82
CA GLU A 368 28.98 5.24 -12.63
C GLU A 368 29.46 6.25 -13.68
N GLN A 369 28.72 6.41 -14.79
CA GLN A 369 29.02 7.37 -15.84
C GLN A 369 28.35 8.73 -15.54
N ASP A 370 29.02 9.83 -15.88
CA ASP A 370 28.49 11.20 -15.67
C ASP A 370 27.16 11.48 -16.40
N LYS A 371 26.86 10.71 -17.46
CA LYS A 371 25.67 10.88 -18.33
C LYS A 371 25.07 9.51 -18.67
N PRO A 372 24.44 8.85 -17.69
CA PRO A 372 23.89 7.51 -17.88
C PRO A 372 22.79 7.56 -18.93
N SER A 373 23.01 6.88 -20.05
CA SER A 373 22.04 6.83 -21.16
C SER A 373 21.67 5.41 -21.59
N GLN A 374 22.50 4.44 -21.20
CA GLN A 374 22.31 3.03 -21.46
C GLN A 374 23.04 2.19 -20.42
N TRP A 375 22.70 0.92 -20.36
CA TRP A 375 23.36 -0.10 -19.56
C TRP A 375 23.63 -1.34 -20.42
N GLU A 376 24.91 -1.68 -20.57
CA GLU A 376 25.33 -2.87 -21.31
C GLU A 376 25.31 -4.10 -20.41
N LEU A 377 24.75 -5.19 -20.92
CA LEU A 377 24.52 -6.44 -20.23
C LEU A 377 25.10 -7.63 -21.00
N THR A 378 25.53 -8.64 -20.26
CA THR A 378 25.71 -9.99 -20.80
C THR A 378 24.35 -10.68 -21.01
N SER A 379 24.30 -11.75 -21.80
CA SER A 379 23.05 -12.52 -22.00
C SER A 379 22.47 -13.07 -20.68
N SER A 380 23.33 -13.40 -19.70
CA SER A 380 22.89 -13.83 -18.37
C SER A 380 22.24 -12.68 -17.61
N GLU A 381 22.87 -11.50 -17.58
CA GLU A 381 22.33 -10.35 -16.87
C GLU A 381 21.04 -9.82 -17.53
N ALA A 382 20.92 -9.92 -18.85
CA ALA A 382 19.69 -9.58 -19.58
C ALA A 382 18.53 -10.54 -19.21
N TYR A 383 18.83 -11.83 -19.11
CA TYR A 383 17.84 -12.81 -18.63
C TYR A 383 17.42 -12.55 -17.18
N ASP A 384 18.38 -12.23 -16.30
CA ASP A 384 18.08 -11.89 -14.90
C ASP A 384 17.23 -10.61 -14.80
N PHE A 385 17.52 -9.59 -15.63
CA PHE A 385 16.70 -8.38 -15.73
C PHE A 385 15.26 -8.69 -16.16
N LEU A 386 15.07 -9.52 -17.18
CA LEU A 386 13.73 -9.91 -17.63
C LEU A 386 12.96 -10.68 -16.55
N LYS A 387 13.65 -11.52 -15.77
CA LYS A 387 13.04 -12.38 -14.77
C LYS A 387 12.71 -11.65 -13.47
N GLN A 388 13.56 -10.73 -13.03
CA GLN A 388 13.47 -10.10 -11.70
C GLN A 388 13.29 -8.58 -11.76
N GLY A 389 13.91 -7.92 -12.74
CA GLY A 389 13.93 -6.46 -12.85
C GLY A 389 12.66 -5.86 -13.46
N VAL A 390 12.12 -6.49 -14.51
CA VAL A 390 10.95 -5.96 -15.24
C VAL A 390 9.74 -5.76 -14.33
N GLY A 391 9.33 -6.81 -13.60
CA GLY A 391 8.16 -6.74 -12.74
C GLY A 391 8.28 -5.68 -11.65
N ILE A 392 9.39 -5.70 -10.87
CA ILE A 392 9.57 -4.77 -9.75
C ILE A 392 9.67 -3.30 -10.21
N LEU A 393 10.26 -3.05 -11.39
CA LEU A 393 10.38 -1.70 -11.93
C LEU A 393 9.04 -1.21 -12.51
N GLU A 394 8.31 -2.05 -13.23
CA GLU A 394 6.99 -1.72 -13.77
C GLU A 394 5.99 -1.44 -12.63
N GLU A 395 5.96 -2.29 -11.61
CA GLU A 395 5.14 -2.10 -10.40
C GLU A 395 5.48 -0.80 -9.66
N SER A 396 6.76 -0.40 -9.67
CA SER A 396 7.23 0.86 -9.09
C SER A 396 6.93 2.11 -9.96
N GLY A 397 6.25 1.93 -11.09
CA GLY A 397 5.78 3.00 -11.97
C GLY A 397 6.77 3.41 -13.07
N PHE A 398 7.82 2.63 -13.31
CA PHE A 398 8.70 2.80 -14.48
C PHE A 398 8.09 2.18 -15.73
N GLY A 399 8.47 2.68 -16.91
CA GLY A 399 8.15 2.02 -18.19
C GLY A 399 9.19 0.95 -18.53
N ILE A 400 8.81 -0.06 -19.29
CA ILE A 400 9.68 -1.14 -19.80
C ILE A 400 9.46 -1.32 -21.31
#